data_AF-A0A2V7FCV7-F1
#
_entry.id   AF-A0A2V7FCV7-F1
#
_cell.length_a   1.000
_cell.length_b   1.000
_cell.length_c   1.000
_cell.angle_alpha   90.00
_cell.angle_beta   90.00
_cell.angle_gamma   90.00
#
_symmetry.space_group_name_H-M   'P 1'
#
loop_
_entity.id
_entity.type
_entity.pdbx_description
1 polymer ?
#
loop_
_entity_poly.entity_id
_entity_poly.type
_entity_poly.pdbx_seq_one_letter_code
_entity_poly.pdbx_strand_id
1 'polypeptide(L)'
;MSVMALALVLIVFAAGCAGRGSTELGSAMPRTDASVPTKSDLAGMWRGSFGQVMTGDSGLIHGEIESQIKNDGTYTTTWITQLVAGSARAGRLEMSGTVVANGSRVVFNDARSGPRMTLTRDGDTLYGVTIDPATRRVTVAVELQRVTAAPEAP
;
A
#
# COMPACT_ATOMS: atom_id res chain seq x y z
N MET A 1 75.13 -26.98 26.12
CA MET A 1 73.99 -27.06 25.18
C MET A 1 72.81 -26.42 25.89
N SER A 2 72.16 -25.31 25.51
CA SER A 2 72.17 -24.46 24.33
C SER A 2 71.85 -23.02 24.75
N VAL A 3 72.47 -22.11 24.03
CA VAL A 3 72.37 -20.64 23.89
C VAL A 3 70.94 -20.06 23.98
N MET A 4 70.74 -18.96 24.72
CA MET A 4 70.36 -17.59 24.24
C MET A 4 68.97 -17.45 23.57
N ALA A 5 68.20 -16.38 23.70
CA ALA A 5 68.35 -15.08 24.34
C ALA A 5 66.95 -14.42 24.49
N LEU A 6 66.82 -13.60 25.54
CA LEU A 6 66.29 -12.23 25.56
C LEU A 6 65.19 -11.83 24.53
N ALA A 7 64.01 -11.47 25.02
CA ALA A 7 63.37 -10.17 24.71
C ALA A 7 62.14 -9.92 25.61
N LEU A 8 62.24 -8.91 26.47
CA LEU A 8 61.14 -8.26 27.19
C LEU A 8 60.53 -7.20 26.27
N VAL A 9 59.21 -7.23 26.03
CA VAL A 9 58.42 -6.02 25.73
C VAL A 9 57.02 -6.17 26.34
N LEU A 10 56.69 -5.21 27.22
CA LEU A 10 55.39 -4.94 27.81
C LEU A 10 54.44 -4.30 26.78
N ILE A 11 53.11 -4.41 26.97
CA ILE A 11 52.14 -3.28 27.06
C ILE A 11 50.71 -3.62 26.55
N VAL A 12 49.78 -3.46 27.51
CA VAL A 12 48.41 -2.94 27.47
C VAL A 12 47.24 -3.84 27.00
N PHE A 13 46.37 -4.08 27.99
CA PHE A 13 44.97 -4.45 27.85
C PHE A 13 44.18 -3.35 27.12
N ALA A 14 43.47 -3.73 26.05
CA ALA A 14 42.23 -3.06 25.69
C ALA A 14 41.09 -4.07 25.88
N ALA A 15 40.26 -3.81 26.89
CA ALA A 15 38.94 -4.42 26.99
C ALA A 15 38.09 -3.82 25.85
N GLY A 16 37.67 -4.68 24.92
CA GLY A 16 36.64 -4.40 23.93
C GLY A 16 35.67 -5.57 23.93
N CYS A 17 34.40 -5.25 24.21
CA CYS A 17 33.33 -6.18 24.56
C CYS A 17 33.02 -7.24 23.50
N ALA A 18 32.44 -8.34 23.98
CA ALA A 18 31.80 -9.45 23.25
C ALA A 18 31.05 -9.02 21.98
N GLY A 19 30.92 -9.82 20.93
CA GLY A 19 31.21 -11.23 20.76
C GLY A 19 31.09 -11.59 19.28
N ARG A 20 31.74 -12.70 18.93
CA ARG A 20 31.98 -13.20 17.58
C ARG A 20 30.72 -13.33 16.72
N GLY A 21 30.89 -12.96 15.45
CA GLY A 21 29.99 -13.38 14.38
C GLY A 21 30.23 -14.84 13.97
N SER A 22 29.19 -15.38 13.35
CA SER A 22 29.12 -16.52 12.43
C SER A 22 27.65 -16.54 11.99
N THR A 23 27.25 -16.31 10.74
CA THR A 23 27.81 -16.79 9.48
C THR A 23 27.20 -15.95 8.34
N GLU A 24 28.02 -15.54 7.36
CA GLU A 24 27.54 -15.01 6.07
C GLU A 24 26.73 -16.08 5.31
N LEU A 25 25.58 -15.68 4.75
CA LEU A 25 25.26 -15.77 3.31
C LEU A 25 23.75 -15.62 3.12
N GLY A 26 23.36 -14.46 2.63
CA GLY A 26 22.00 -14.15 2.23
C GLY A 26 22.00 -12.71 1.77
N SER A 27 22.24 -12.53 0.47
CA SER A 27 22.34 -11.25 -0.24
C SER A 27 21.43 -10.19 0.39
N ALA A 28 22.02 -9.27 1.16
CA ALA A 28 21.32 -8.11 1.64
C ALA A 28 21.03 -7.24 0.42
N MET A 29 19.83 -7.39 -0.15
CA MET A 29 19.27 -6.35 -0.99
C MET A 29 19.34 -5.06 -0.17
N PRO A 30 19.81 -3.93 -0.75
CA PRO A 30 19.68 -2.65 -0.08
C PRO A 30 18.19 -2.47 0.20
N ARG A 31 17.83 -2.47 1.48
CA ARG A 31 16.49 -2.07 1.89
C ARG A 31 16.44 -0.60 1.55
N THR A 32 15.88 -0.27 0.40
CA THR A 32 15.46 1.10 0.10
C THR A 32 14.64 1.53 1.31
N ASP A 33 15.12 2.54 2.02
CA ASP A 33 14.34 3.19 3.07
C ASP A 33 13.10 3.74 2.38
N ALA A 34 12.04 2.93 2.34
CA ALA A 34 10.76 3.32 1.82
C ALA A 34 10.24 4.37 2.79
N SER A 35 10.39 5.65 2.40
CA SER A 35 9.82 6.77 3.12
C SER A 35 8.37 6.44 3.45
N VAL A 36 7.98 6.57 4.72
CA VAL A 36 6.60 6.35 5.13
C VAL A 36 5.74 7.34 4.37
N PRO A 37 4.79 6.88 3.54
CA PRO A 37 3.99 7.78 2.74
C PRO A 37 3.20 8.71 3.65
N THR A 38 3.34 10.00 3.40
CA THR A 38 2.60 11.07 4.05
C THR A 38 1.24 11.25 3.36
N LYS A 39 0.32 11.98 4.00
CA LYS A 39 -1.00 12.28 3.41
C LYS A 39 -0.88 13.00 2.06
N SER A 40 0.11 13.89 1.93
CA SER A 40 0.42 14.59 0.68
C SER A 40 0.84 13.64 -0.43
N ASP A 41 1.49 12.52 -0.11
CA ASP A 41 1.93 11.55 -1.13
C ASP A 41 0.77 10.79 -1.76
N LEU A 42 -0.42 10.84 -1.16
CA LEU A 42 -1.64 10.25 -1.71
C LEU A 42 -2.50 11.24 -2.48
N ALA A 43 -2.23 12.55 -2.36
CA ALA A 43 -3.03 13.57 -3.01
C ALA A 43 -3.00 13.41 -4.53
N GLY A 44 -4.14 13.58 -5.17
CA GLY A 44 -4.31 13.39 -6.60
C GLY A 44 -5.57 12.64 -6.96
N MET A 45 -5.77 12.50 -8.27
CA MET A 45 -6.86 11.74 -8.85
C MET A 45 -6.41 10.28 -9.04
N TRP A 46 -7.26 9.35 -8.63
CA TRP A 46 -7.06 7.91 -8.74
C TRP A 46 -8.24 7.29 -9.47
N ARG A 47 -7.97 6.44 -10.45
CA ARG A 47 -8.98 5.78 -11.28
C ARG A 47 -8.69 4.31 -11.44
N GLY A 48 -9.72 3.49 -11.47
CA GLY A 48 -9.58 2.09 -11.81
C GLY A 48 -10.90 1.37 -11.64
N SER A 49 -10.84 0.10 -11.27
CA SER A 49 -11.98 -0.78 -11.34
C SER A 49 -12.12 -1.67 -10.12
N PHE A 50 -13.27 -2.32 -10.04
CA PHE A 50 -13.53 -3.38 -9.08
C PHE A 50 -14.29 -4.52 -9.71
N GLY A 51 -14.13 -5.71 -9.13
CA GLY A 51 -14.81 -6.92 -9.55
C GLY A 51 -15.05 -7.86 -8.38
N GLN A 52 -16.21 -8.51 -8.34
CA GLN A 52 -16.53 -9.50 -7.33
C GLN A 52 -15.56 -10.67 -7.38
N VAL A 53 -15.08 -11.07 -6.21
CA VAL A 53 -14.27 -12.29 -6.05
C VAL A 53 -15.16 -13.47 -5.67
N MET A 54 -14.73 -14.69 -6.02
CA MET A 54 -15.38 -15.95 -5.64
C MET A 54 -16.82 -16.13 -6.17
N THR A 55 -17.08 -15.70 -7.40
CA THR A 55 -18.45 -15.46 -7.88
C THR A 55 -19.17 -16.65 -8.53
N GLY A 56 -18.46 -17.73 -8.87
CA GLY A 56 -19.04 -18.80 -9.71
C GLY A 56 -19.69 -18.24 -10.98
N ASP A 57 -20.75 -18.88 -11.48
CA ASP A 57 -21.40 -18.52 -12.75
C ASP A 57 -22.49 -17.44 -12.63
N SER A 58 -22.77 -16.95 -11.41
CA SER A 58 -23.88 -16.03 -11.16
C SER A 58 -23.43 -14.57 -11.14
N GLY A 59 -23.63 -13.85 -12.26
CA GLY A 59 -23.69 -12.38 -12.37
C GLY A 59 -22.60 -11.59 -11.62
N LEU A 60 -21.48 -11.37 -12.28
CA LEU A 60 -20.32 -10.61 -11.76
C LEU A 60 -20.71 -9.15 -11.45
N ILE A 61 -20.58 -8.71 -10.19
CA ILE A 61 -20.53 -7.28 -9.89
C ILE A 61 -19.16 -6.79 -10.36
N HIS A 62 -19.16 -5.83 -11.28
CA HIS A 62 -17.96 -5.12 -11.70
C HIS A 62 -18.28 -3.67 -12.00
N GLY A 63 -17.25 -2.83 -12.03
CA GLY A 63 -17.44 -1.42 -12.28
C GLY A 63 -16.18 -0.59 -12.18
N GLU A 64 -16.37 0.72 -12.27
CA GLU A 64 -15.32 1.72 -12.22
C GLU A 64 -15.34 2.46 -10.88
N ILE A 65 -14.17 2.90 -10.45
CA ILE A 65 -13.98 3.72 -9.25
C ILE A 65 -13.12 4.93 -9.60
N GLU A 66 -13.58 6.08 -9.13
CA GLU A 66 -12.87 7.34 -9.20
C GLU A 66 -12.70 7.87 -7.77
N SER A 67 -11.48 8.25 -7.39
CA SER A 67 -11.18 8.86 -6.09
C SER A 67 -10.32 10.10 -6.24
N GLN A 68 -10.80 11.23 -5.74
CA GLN A 68 -9.99 12.43 -5.58
C GLN A 68 -9.56 12.53 -4.12
N ILE A 69 -8.25 12.47 -3.88
CA ILE A 69 -7.65 12.69 -2.56
C ILE A 69 -7.02 14.10 -2.56
N LYS A 70 -7.31 14.90 -1.54
CA LYS A 70 -6.76 16.24 -1.35
C LYS A 70 -5.51 16.19 -0.47
N ASN A 71 -4.72 17.27 -0.49
CA ASN A 71 -3.48 17.39 0.29
C ASN A 71 -3.69 17.29 1.81
N ASP A 72 -4.87 17.68 2.31
CA ASP A 72 -5.24 17.55 3.73
C ASP A 72 -5.63 16.10 4.14
N GLY A 73 -5.65 15.18 3.18
CA GLY A 73 -6.04 13.78 3.35
C GLY A 73 -7.54 13.56 3.31
N THR A 74 -8.36 14.55 2.96
CA THR A 74 -9.79 14.33 2.68
C THR A 74 -9.96 13.72 1.28
N TYR A 75 -11.02 12.93 1.08
CA TYR A 75 -11.33 12.36 -0.22
C TYR A 75 -12.81 12.42 -0.58
N THR A 76 -13.08 12.38 -1.88
CA THR A 76 -14.38 12.05 -2.47
C THR A 76 -14.19 10.92 -3.46
N THR A 77 -15.08 9.94 -3.43
CA THR A 77 -15.02 8.76 -4.27
C THR A 77 -16.37 8.45 -4.88
N THR A 78 -16.36 8.03 -6.15
CA THR A 78 -17.52 7.51 -6.86
C THR A 78 -17.25 6.08 -7.28
N TRP A 79 -18.20 5.18 -6.99
CA TRP A 79 -18.25 3.83 -7.51
C TRP A 79 -19.39 3.75 -8.53
N ILE A 80 -19.11 3.23 -9.71
CA ILE A 80 -20.08 3.03 -10.78
C ILE A 80 -20.14 1.54 -11.07
N THR A 81 -21.20 0.87 -10.58
CA THR A 81 -21.46 -0.53 -10.92
C THR A 81 -22.07 -0.60 -12.30
N GLN A 82 -21.44 -1.33 -13.21
CA GLN A 82 -21.89 -1.47 -14.59
C GLN A 82 -23.11 -2.39 -14.69
N LEU A 83 -23.95 -2.12 -15.68
CA LEU A 83 -25.12 -2.94 -15.97
C LEU A 83 -24.68 -4.23 -16.65
N VAL A 84 -24.93 -5.36 -16.00
CA VAL A 84 -24.83 -6.68 -16.64
C VAL A 84 -26.20 -7.02 -17.23
N ALA A 85 -26.24 -7.54 -18.45
CA ALA A 85 -27.49 -7.93 -19.11
C ALA A 85 -28.31 -8.87 -18.20
N GLY A 86 -29.57 -8.51 -17.94
CA GLY A 86 -30.45 -9.25 -17.02
C GLY A 86 -30.28 -8.94 -15.53
N SER A 87 -29.45 -7.97 -15.15
CA SER A 87 -29.23 -7.56 -13.76
C SER A 87 -29.75 -6.15 -13.49
N ALA A 88 -30.49 -5.96 -12.39
CA ALA A 88 -30.90 -4.64 -11.89
C ALA A 88 -29.83 -3.98 -11.00
N ARG A 89 -28.62 -4.54 -10.91
CA ARG A 89 -27.59 -4.13 -9.94
C ARG A 89 -26.71 -2.96 -10.39
N ALA A 90 -27.00 -2.33 -11.53
CA ALA A 90 -26.32 -1.10 -11.91
C ALA A 90 -26.59 0.00 -10.88
N GLY A 91 -25.59 0.86 -10.64
CA GLY A 91 -25.75 1.90 -9.64
C GLY A 91 -24.53 2.80 -9.51
N ARG A 92 -24.76 3.95 -8.88
CA ARG A 92 -23.72 4.91 -8.52
C ARG A 92 -23.74 5.08 -7.00
N LEU A 93 -22.59 4.96 -6.37
CA LEU A 93 -22.40 5.25 -4.96
C LEU A 93 -21.33 6.33 -4.80
N GLU A 94 -21.66 7.37 -4.03
CA GLU A 94 -20.72 8.42 -3.67
C GLU A 94 -20.35 8.31 -2.19
N MET A 95 -19.06 8.49 -1.91
CA MET A 95 -18.47 8.38 -0.58
C MET A 95 -17.51 9.54 -0.34
N SER A 96 -17.35 9.93 0.92
CA SER A 96 -16.38 10.93 1.31
C SER A 96 -15.90 10.71 2.73
N GLY A 97 -14.72 11.25 3.03
CA GLY A 97 -14.14 11.17 4.36
C GLY A 97 -12.64 11.44 4.33
N THR A 98 -11.88 10.65 5.09
CA THR A 98 -10.43 10.84 5.22
C THR A 98 -9.65 9.60 4.84
N VAL A 99 -8.43 9.81 4.34
CA VAL A 99 -7.48 8.76 4.02
C VAL A 99 -6.30 8.85 4.99
N VAL A 100 -5.89 7.69 5.50
CA VAL A 100 -4.72 7.55 6.38
C VAL A 100 -3.77 6.54 5.76
N ALA A 101 -2.51 6.94 5.62
CA ALA A 101 -1.42 6.05 5.21
C ALA A 101 -0.69 5.51 6.46
N ASN A 102 -0.39 4.21 6.47
CA ASN A 102 0.44 3.54 7.47
C ASN A 102 1.34 2.52 6.76
N GLY A 103 2.58 2.92 6.45
CA GLY A 103 3.45 2.16 5.56
C GLY A 103 2.79 2.01 4.19
N SER A 104 2.79 0.79 3.63
CA SER A 104 2.08 0.50 2.37
C SER A 104 0.56 0.45 2.52
N ARG A 105 0.00 0.49 3.74
CA ARG A 105 -1.44 0.38 3.96
C ARG A 105 -2.12 1.74 3.85
N VAL A 106 -3.18 1.82 3.08
CA VAL A 106 -4.00 3.02 2.87
C VAL A 106 -5.43 2.74 3.31
N VAL A 107 -5.89 3.44 4.34
CA VAL A 107 -7.22 3.26 4.93
C VAL A 107 -8.13 4.42 4.56
N PHE A 108 -9.24 4.12 3.89
CA PHE A 108 -10.31 5.06 3.59
C PHE A 108 -11.37 4.98 4.70
N ASN A 109 -11.48 6.07 5.45
CA ASN A 109 -12.48 6.24 6.51
C ASN A 109 -13.63 7.08 5.97
N ASP A 110 -14.80 6.46 5.84
CA ASP A 110 -16.03 7.15 5.48
C ASP A 110 -16.50 8.01 6.65
N ALA A 111 -16.86 9.27 6.37
CA ALA A 111 -17.22 10.24 7.38
C ALA A 111 -18.45 9.83 8.22
N ARG A 112 -19.34 8.99 7.67
CA ARG A 112 -20.60 8.60 8.34
C ARG A 112 -20.50 7.29 9.09
N SER A 113 -19.52 6.46 8.76
CA SER A 113 -19.56 5.04 9.14
C SER A 113 -18.21 4.42 9.46
N GLY A 114 -17.14 5.20 9.51
CA GLY A 114 -15.81 4.76 9.88
C GLY A 114 -15.05 4.07 8.73
N PRO A 115 -14.03 3.26 9.02
CA PRO A 115 -13.22 2.58 8.01
C PRO A 115 -14.10 1.76 7.06
N ARG A 116 -13.95 1.99 5.75
CA ARG A 116 -14.72 1.27 4.72
C ARG A 116 -13.88 0.43 3.78
N MET A 117 -12.65 0.84 3.53
CA MET A 117 -11.78 0.17 2.59
C MET A 117 -10.34 0.31 3.04
N THR A 118 -9.59 -0.77 2.96
CA THR A 118 -8.14 -0.75 3.19
C THR A 118 -7.45 -1.34 1.98
N LEU A 119 -6.60 -0.54 1.34
CA LEU A 119 -5.83 -0.92 0.16
C LEU A 119 -4.33 -0.95 0.51
N THR A 120 -3.58 -1.64 -0.33
CA THR A 120 -2.12 -1.62 -0.34
C THR A 120 -1.68 -0.68 -1.45
N ARG A 121 -0.71 0.17 -1.15
CA ARG A 121 -0.04 1.04 -2.10
C ARG A 121 1.25 0.40 -2.58
N ASP A 122 1.43 0.44 -3.90
CA ASP A 122 2.70 0.19 -4.57
C ASP A 122 2.91 1.25 -5.64
N GLY A 123 3.84 2.18 -5.40
CA GLY A 123 4.05 3.35 -6.25
C GLY A 123 2.78 4.18 -6.47
N ASP A 124 2.31 4.17 -7.72
CA ASP A 124 1.13 4.87 -8.22
C ASP A 124 -0.09 3.94 -8.38
N THR A 125 -0.07 2.77 -7.74
CA THR A 125 -1.20 1.85 -7.68
C THR A 125 -1.68 1.67 -6.24
N LEU A 126 -3.00 1.64 -6.05
CA LEU A 126 -3.67 1.17 -4.84
C LEU A 126 -4.49 -0.08 -5.19
N TYR A 127 -4.30 -1.17 -4.46
CA TYR A 127 -5.02 -2.41 -4.74
C TYR A 127 -5.38 -3.16 -3.46
N GLY A 128 -6.40 -4.00 -3.53
CA GLY A 128 -6.79 -4.81 -2.39
C GLY A 128 -8.14 -5.48 -2.57
N VAL A 129 -8.59 -6.10 -1.49
CA VAL A 129 -9.89 -6.78 -1.43
C VAL A 129 -10.71 -6.14 -0.31
N THR A 130 -11.95 -5.80 -0.60
CA THR A 130 -12.87 -5.17 0.37
C THR A 130 -14.28 -5.72 0.21
N ILE A 131 -15.15 -5.46 1.19
CA ILE A 131 -16.58 -5.67 1.03
C ILE A 131 -17.15 -4.52 0.19
N ASP A 132 -17.95 -4.83 -0.82
CA ASP A 132 -18.63 -3.84 -1.66
C ASP A 132 -19.39 -2.84 -0.79
N PRO A 133 -19.07 -1.54 -0.85
CA PRO A 133 -19.69 -0.54 0.01
C PRO A 133 -21.17 -0.31 -0.29
N ALA A 134 -21.64 -0.63 -1.51
CA ALA A 134 -23.03 -0.47 -1.91
C ALA A 134 -23.92 -1.56 -1.31
N THR A 135 -23.61 -2.84 -1.55
CA THR A 135 -24.43 -3.96 -1.08
C THR A 135 -24.07 -4.44 0.32
N ARG A 136 -22.81 -4.25 0.75
CA ARG A 136 -22.21 -4.80 1.98
C ARG A 136 -22.32 -6.32 2.11
N ARG A 137 -22.46 -7.03 1.00
CA ARG A 137 -22.71 -8.48 0.97
C ARG A 137 -21.67 -9.27 0.22
N VAL A 138 -21.06 -8.66 -0.79
CA VAL A 138 -20.07 -9.32 -1.64
C VAL A 138 -18.69 -8.77 -1.37
N THR A 139 -17.70 -9.61 -1.60
CA THR A 139 -16.29 -9.20 -1.58
C THR A 139 -15.87 -8.83 -2.99
N VAL A 140 -15.15 -7.73 -3.14
CA VAL A 140 -14.65 -7.21 -4.42
C VAL A 140 -13.16 -6.98 -4.35
N ALA A 141 -12.44 -7.33 -5.41
CA ALA A 141 -11.09 -6.85 -5.67
C ALA A 141 -11.20 -5.42 -6.23
N VAL A 142 -10.29 -4.55 -5.80
CA VAL A 142 -10.20 -3.15 -6.20
C VAL A 142 -8.78 -2.90 -6.68
N GLU A 143 -8.65 -2.17 -7.78
CA GLU A 143 -7.39 -1.61 -8.26
C GLU A 143 -7.63 -0.17 -8.71
N LEU A 144 -6.76 0.75 -8.29
CA LEU A 144 -6.77 2.15 -8.67
C LEU A 144 -5.36 2.55 -9.08
N GLN A 145 -5.25 3.31 -10.16
CA GLN A 145 -4.02 3.91 -10.64
C GLN A 145 -4.10 5.42 -10.50
N ARG A 146 -2.98 6.06 -10.13
CA ARG A 146 -2.89 7.51 -10.11
C ARG A 146 -2.97 8.04 -11.54
N VAL A 147 -3.83 9.02 -11.75
CA VAL A 147 -3.89 9.75 -13.01
C VAL A 147 -2.71 10.72 -13.06
N THR A 148 -1.70 10.40 -13.87
CA THR A 148 -0.63 11.34 -14.21
C THR A 148 -1.18 12.35 -15.22
N ALA A 149 -0.93 13.64 -15.02
CA ALA A 149 -1.19 14.61 -16.09
C ALA A 149 -0.31 14.25 -17.29
N ALA A 150 -0.89 14.26 -18.50
CA ALA A 150 -0.08 14.20 -19.71
C ALA A 150 0.87 15.39 -19.72
N PRO A 151 2.14 15.24 -20.15
CA PRO A 151 3.03 16.39 -20.29
C PRO A 151 2.39 17.40 -21.25
N GLU A 152 2.23 18.64 -20.81
CA GLU A 152 1.82 19.75 -21.66
C GLU A 152 2.85 19.85 -22.80
N ALA A 153 2.40 19.75 -24.05
CA ALA A 153 3.27 19.90 -25.20
C ALA A 153 3.78 21.35 -25.27
N PRO A 154 5.05 21.57 -25.65
CA PRO A 154 5.66 22.91 -25.70
C PRO A 154 5.04 23.83 -26.77
#